data_AF-A0A7X7DSV7-F1
#
_entry.id   AF-A0A7X7DSV7-F1
#
_cell.length_a   1.000
_cell.length_b   1.000
_cell.length_c   1.000
_cell.angle_alpha   90.00
_cell.angle_beta   90.00
_cell.angle_gamma   90.00
#
_symmetry.space_group_name_H-M   'P 1'
#
loop_
_entity.id
_entity.type
_entity.pdbx_description
1 polymer ?
#
loop_
_entity_poly.entity_id
_entity_poly.type
_entity_poly.pdbx_seq_one_letter_code
_entity_poly.pdbx_strand_id
1 'polypeptide(L)'
;MKQDVSPCSPSGNSAGALIAGEGALPLLVAEYASRSGMQLTVYCLGDRSAYVGLCGVEAVPLPSCEGNDSDTRGGLDLRATIQDMLRRRVGAVTLAGTVPKR
;
A
#
# COMPACT_ATOMS: atom_id res chain seq x y z
N MET A 1 20.21 -21.79 30.09
CA MET A 1 19.31 -21.67 28.92
C MET A 1 19.75 -20.43 28.14
N LYS A 2 20.48 -20.61 27.04
CA LYS A 2 20.85 -19.49 26.17
C LYS A 2 19.66 -19.26 25.24
N GLN A 3 19.02 -18.10 25.33
CA GLN A 3 18.07 -17.66 24.31
C GLN A 3 18.87 -17.43 23.03
N ASP A 4 18.72 -18.34 22.09
CA ASP A 4 19.19 -18.18 20.72
C ASP A 4 18.26 -17.14 20.07
N VAL A 5 18.58 -15.85 20.29
CA VAL A 5 17.96 -14.78 19.53
C VAL A 5 18.68 -14.78 18.19
N SER A 6 18.19 -15.61 17.28
CA SER A 6 18.57 -15.54 15.88
C SER A 6 18.40 -14.08 15.44
N PRO A 7 19.44 -13.39 14.95
CA PRO A 7 19.23 -12.11 14.31
C PRO A 7 18.27 -12.37 13.16
N CYS A 8 17.20 -11.57 13.06
CA CYS A 8 16.28 -11.62 11.93
C CYS A 8 17.09 -11.45 10.64
N SER A 9 17.45 -12.56 10.01
CA SER A 9 18.00 -12.55 8.66
C SER A 9 16.94 -11.88 7.79
N PRO A 10 17.26 -10.81 7.04
CA PRO A 10 16.32 -10.25 6.07
C PRO A 10 16.15 -11.30 4.97
N SER A 11 15.17 -12.18 5.11
CA SER A 11 14.81 -13.15 4.09
C SER A 11 14.17 -12.38 2.94
N GLY A 12 15.00 -11.90 2.01
CA GLY A 12 14.62 -11.31 0.73
C GLY A 12 13.47 -10.31 0.79
N ASN A 13 13.73 -9.08 1.25
CA ASN A 13 12.91 -7.87 1.11
C ASN A 13 11.48 -8.08 0.54
N SER A 14 10.60 -8.79 1.27
CA SER A 14 9.22 -8.86 0.85
C SER A 14 8.58 -7.53 1.20
N ALA A 15 8.34 -6.70 0.18
CA ALA A 15 7.72 -5.41 0.36
C ALA A 15 6.26 -5.60 0.77
N GLY A 16 5.80 -4.89 1.79
CA GLY A 16 4.37 -4.83 2.10
C GLY A 16 3.65 -3.93 1.09
N ALA A 17 2.40 -4.25 0.79
CA ALA A 17 1.51 -3.31 0.12
C ALA A 17 0.34 -2.92 1.03
N LEU A 18 -0.07 -1.66 0.94
CA LEU A 18 -1.26 -1.12 1.56
C LEU A 18 -2.16 -0.54 0.49
N ILE A 19 -3.40 -1.00 0.37
CA ILE A 19 -4.45 -0.31 -0.37
C ILE A 19 -5.15 0.63 0.63
N ALA A 20 -4.99 1.93 0.41
CA ALA A 20 -5.48 2.98 1.28
C ALA A 20 -6.82 3.55 0.76
N GLY A 21 -7.87 3.28 1.52
CA GLY A 21 -9.14 4.02 1.46
C GLY A 21 -9.07 5.33 2.23
N GLU A 22 -10.23 5.86 2.58
CA GLU A 22 -10.37 7.11 3.32
C GLU A 22 -10.18 6.92 4.84
N GLY A 23 -9.98 8.02 5.56
CA GLY A 23 -9.82 8.05 7.01
C GLY A 23 -8.36 7.98 7.48
N ALA A 24 -8.17 7.95 8.80
CA ALA A 24 -6.84 8.06 9.42
C ALA A 24 -6.07 6.72 9.49
N LEU A 25 -6.76 5.58 9.41
CA LEU A 25 -6.15 4.26 9.61
C LEU A 25 -5.00 3.96 8.62
N PRO A 26 -5.13 4.24 7.31
CA PRO A 26 -4.03 4.02 6.37
C PRO A 26 -2.75 4.79 6.72
N LEU A 27 -2.89 6.04 7.18
CA LEU A 27 -1.77 6.87 7.60
C LEU A 27 -1.07 6.28 8.83
N LEU A 28 -1.84 5.85 9.84
CA LEU A 28 -1.29 5.22 11.05
C LEU A 28 -0.50 3.94 10.71
N VAL A 29 -0.97 3.14 9.76
CA VAL A 29 -0.26 1.95 9.28
C VAL A 29 1.05 2.34 8.58
N ALA A 30 1.02 3.37 7.73
CA ALA A 30 2.20 3.86 7.04
C ALA A 30 3.24 4.47 7.99
N GLU A 31 2.81 5.24 9.00
CA GLU A 31 3.68 5.77 10.05
C GLU A 31 4.34 4.65 10.86
N TYR A 32 3.56 3.62 11.22
CA TYR A 32 4.11 2.44 11.91
C TYR A 32 5.16 1.72 11.05
N ALA A 33 4.88 1.49 9.77
CA ALA A 33 5.83 0.87 8.85
C ALA A 33 7.11 1.70 8.74
N SER A 34 6.98 3.02 8.61
CA SER A 34 8.10 3.96 8.54
C SER A 34 8.97 3.90 9.80
N ARG A 35 8.36 3.96 10.99
CA ARG A 35 9.06 3.86 12.28
C ARG A 35 9.70 2.50 12.51
N SER A 36 9.15 1.45 11.90
CA SER A 36 9.64 0.07 12.02
C SER A 36 10.71 -0.27 10.98
N GLY A 37 11.04 0.66 10.08
CA GLY A 37 11.99 0.41 8.99
C GLY A 37 11.48 -0.59 7.94
N MET A 38 10.16 -0.76 7.85
CA MET A 38 9.53 -1.66 6.88
C MET A 38 9.31 -0.95 5.55
N GLN A 39 9.69 -1.60 4.46
CA GLN A 39 9.38 -1.11 3.11
C GLN A 39 7.89 -1.34 2.80
N LEU A 40 7.16 -0.26 2.58
CA LEU A 40 5.71 -0.29 2.31
C LEU A 40 5.37 0.52 1.06
N THR A 41 4.70 -0.10 0.10
CA THR A 41 4.08 0.61 -1.02
C THR A 41 2.61 0.88 -0.70
N VAL A 42 2.19 2.14 -0.75
CA VAL A 42 0.82 2.57 -0.44
C VAL A 42 0.10 2.98 -1.71
N TYR A 43 -0.90 2.20 -2.09
CA TYR A 43 -1.80 2.42 -3.22
C TYR A 43 -2.98 3.26 -2.77
N CYS A 44 -3.00 4.54 -3.12
CA CYS A 44 -3.94 5.53 -2.57
C CYS A 44 -5.15 5.75 -3.49
N LEU A 45 -6.37 5.61 -2.96
CA LEU A 45 -7.61 6.02 -3.64
C LEU A 45 -7.81 7.54 -3.67
N GLY A 46 -7.09 8.28 -2.81
CA GLY A 46 -7.23 9.72 -2.63
C GLY A 46 -5.87 10.44 -2.58
N ASP A 47 -5.79 11.47 -1.73
CA ASP A 47 -4.60 12.31 -1.64
C ASP A 47 -3.38 11.54 -1.11
N ARG A 48 -2.31 11.55 -1.91
CA ARG A 48 -1.02 10.93 -1.60
C ARG A 48 -0.10 11.84 -0.79
N SER A 49 -0.41 13.13 -0.67
CA SER A 49 0.43 14.11 0.02
C SER A 49 0.65 13.74 1.50
N ALA A 50 -0.32 13.07 2.11
CA ALA A 50 -0.27 12.62 3.50
C ALA A 50 0.86 11.62 3.80
N TYR A 51 1.41 10.95 2.78
CA TYR A 51 2.48 9.97 2.94
C TYR A 51 3.86 10.53 2.59
N VAL A 52 3.92 11.78 2.11
CA VAL A 52 5.19 12.42 1.73
C VAL A 52 6.03 12.65 2.99
N GLY A 53 7.29 12.25 2.93
CA GLY A 53 8.23 12.40 4.05
C GLY A 53 8.30 11.20 4.99
N LEU A 54 7.44 10.19 4.83
CA LEU A 54 7.56 8.93 5.55
C LEU A 54 8.70 8.09 4.97
N CYS A 55 9.74 7.82 5.77
CA CYS A 55 10.88 7.00 5.36
C CYS A 55 10.43 5.55 5.09
N GLY A 56 10.90 4.94 4.01
CA GLY A 56 10.55 3.55 3.63
C GLY A 56 9.12 3.36 3.11
N VAL A 57 8.35 4.44 2.99
CA VAL A 57 6.99 4.44 2.46
C VAL A 57 6.98 5.11 1.08
N GLU A 58 6.47 4.39 0.08
CA GLU A 58 6.26 4.91 -1.26
C GLU A 58 4.75 4.99 -1.54
N ALA A 59 4.21 6.18 -1.76
CA ALA A 59 2.81 6.36 -2.13
C ALA A 59 2.64 6.45 -3.65
N VAL A 60 1.82 5.56 -4.19
CA VAL A 60 1.48 5.48 -5.61
C VAL A 60 -0.03 5.70 -5.79
N PRO A 61 -0.46 6.40 -6.86
CA PRO A 61 -1.87 6.55 -7.15
C PRO A 61 -2.45 5.20 -7.53
N LEU A 62 -3.66 4.92 -7.07
CA LEU A 62 -4.44 3.82 -7.62
C LEU A 62 -4.95 4.22 -9.01
N PRO A 63 -4.59 3.49 -10.08
CA PRO A 63 -5.08 3.79 -11.41
C PRO A 63 -6.60 3.66 -11.43
N SER A 64 -7.29 4.77 -11.70
CA SER A 64 -8.73 4.78 -11.99
C SER A 64 -8.90 4.53 -13.48
N CYS A 65 -9.81 3.65 -13.88
CA CYS A 65 -10.29 3.63 -15.25
C CYS A 65 -11.12 4.89 -15.46
N GLU A 66 -10.54 5.92 -16.08
CA GLU A 66 -11.33 7.02 -16.64
C GLU A 66 -12.07 6.46 -17.86
N GLY A 67 -13.33 6.09 -17.65
CA GLY A 67 -14.26 5.80 -18.73
C GLY A 67 -14.58 7.11 -19.45
N ASN A 68 -14.07 7.27 -20.66
CA ASN A 68 -14.31 8.41 -21.53
C ASN A 68 -15.73 8.41 -22.15
N ASP A 69 -16.65 7.60 -21.64
CA ASP A 69 -18.02 7.48 -22.12
C ASP A 69 -18.99 7.51 -20.95
N SER A 70 -19.98 8.39 -21.08
CA SER A 70 -20.99 8.86 -20.13
C SER A 70 -21.89 7.79 -19.46
N ASP A 71 -21.57 6.50 -19.54
CA ASP A 71 -22.38 5.40 -19.02
C ASP A 71 -21.61 4.26 -18.35
N THR A 72 -20.30 4.39 -18.09
CA THR A 72 -19.53 3.32 -17.44
C THR A 72 -18.82 3.74 -16.17
N ARG A 73 -19.41 3.31 -15.04
CA ARG A 73 -18.77 2.82 -13.81
C ARG A 73 -17.27 3.11 -13.73
N GLY A 74 -16.88 4.26 -13.17
CA GLY A 74 -15.50 4.58 -12.81
C GLY A 74 -14.96 3.55 -11.82
N GLY A 75 -14.30 2.52 -12.34
CA GLY A 75 -13.78 1.38 -11.62
C GLY A 75 -12.28 1.49 -11.43
N LEU A 76 -11.79 0.98 -10.30
CA LEU A 76 -10.37 0.81 -10.03
C LEU A 76 -9.74 -0.16 -11.05
N ASP A 77 -8.64 0.21 -11.69
CA ASP A 77 -7.82 -0.75 -12.47
C ASP A 77 -7.01 -1.63 -11.51
N LEU A 78 -7.73 -2.59 -10.94
CA LEU A 78 -7.18 -3.63 -10.07
C LEU A 78 -6.12 -4.45 -10.80
N ARG A 79 -6.23 -4.63 -12.12
CA ARG A 79 -5.28 -5.46 -12.88
C ARG A 79 -3.91 -4.80 -12.95
N ALA A 80 -3.84 -3.53 -13.31
CA ALA A 80 -2.57 -2.80 -13.34
C ALA A 80 -1.93 -2.74 -11.95
N THR A 81 -2.75 -2.51 -10.92
CA THR A 81 -2.33 -2.49 -9.51
C THR A 81 -1.71 -3.82 -9.09
N ILE A 82 -2.39 -4.94 -9.36
CA ILE A 82 -1.91 -6.29 -9.03
C ILE A 82 -0.62 -6.62 -9.80
N GLN A 83 -0.51 -6.23 -11.07
CA GLN A 83 0.71 -6.44 -11.86
C GLN A 83 1.90 -5.69 -11.27
N ASP A 84 1.69 -4.47 -10.79
CA ASP A 84 2.74 -3.71 -10.10
C ASP A 84 3.17 -4.38 -8.79
N MET A 85 2.22 -4.84 -7.98
CA MET A 85 2.49 -5.61 -6.75
C MET A 85 3.32 -6.87 -7.03
N LEU A 86 3.01 -7.61 -8.10
CA LEU A 86 3.76 -8.80 -8.51
C LEU A 86 5.20 -8.46 -8.93
N ARG A 87 5.40 -7.38 -9.70
CA ARG A 87 6.76 -6.93 -10.08
C ARG A 87 7.60 -6.54 -8.87
N ARG A 88 6.96 -5.94 -7.86
CA ARG A 88 7.58 -5.54 -6.58
C ARG A 88 7.78 -6.71 -5.61
N ARG A 89 7.36 -7.93 -5.98
CA ARG A 89 7.40 -9.13 -5.11
C ARG A 89 6.70 -8.92 -3.77
N VAL A 90 5.56 -8.24 -3.80
CA VAL A 90 4.71 -8.03 -2.62
C VAL A 90 4.23 -9.39 -2.12
N GLY A 91 4.57 -9.73 -0.88
CA GLY A 91 4.15 -11.00 -0.26
C GLY A 91 2.82 -10.90 0.51
N ALA A 92 2.42 -9.68 0.90
CA ALA A 92 1.19 -9.44 1.63
C ALA A 92 0.60 -8.07 1.28
N VAL A 93 -0.74 -8.03 1.18
CA VAL A 93 -1.50 -6.81 0.91
C VAL A 93 -2.43 -6.54 2.09
N THR A 94 -2.35 -5.33 2.64
CA THR A 94 -3.26 -4.83 3.68
C THR A 94 -4.29 -3.90 3.04
N LEU A 95 -5.54 -3.99 3.47
CA LEU A 95 -6.62 -3.08 3.11
C LEU A 95 -6.95 -2.26 4.36
N ALA A 96 -6.90 -0.93 4.26
CA ALA A 96 -7.22 -0.06 5.39
C ALA A 96 -8.03 1.16 4.95
N GLY A 97 -8.85 1.67 5.85
CA GLY A 97 -9.69 2.83 5.62
C GLY A 97 -11.07 2.48 5.08
N THR A 98 -11.91 3.50 4.95
CA THR A 98 -13.27 3.36 4.42
C THR A 98 -13.23 3.40 2.90
N VAL A 99 -13.99 2.52 2.26
CA VAL A 99 -14.20 2.52 0.81
C VAL A 99 -15.67 2.84 0.57
N PRO A 100 -15.99 4.05 0.05
CA PRO A 100 -17.38 4.39 -0.23
C PRO A 100 -17.91 3.45 -1.31
N LYS A 101 -19.14 2.94 -1.10
CA LYS A 101 -19.88 2.28 -2.19
C LYS A 101 -20.28 3.36 -3.18
N ARG A 102 -19.81 3.22 -4.42
CA ARG A 102 -20.30 3.99 -5.57
C ARG A 102 -21.45 3.23 -6.23
#